data_AF-A0A7S0HLC2-F1
#
_entry.id   AF-A0A7S0HLC2-F1
#
_cell.length_a   1.000
_cell.length_b   1.000
_cell.length_c   1.000
_cell.angle_alpha   90.00
_cell.angle_beta   90.00
_cell.angle_gamma   90.00
#
_symmetry.space_group_name_H-M   'P 1'
#
loop_
_entity.id
_entity.type
_entity.pdbx_description
1 polymer ?
#
loop_
_entity_poly.entity_id
_entity_poly.type
_entity_poly.pdbx_seq_one_letter_code
_entity_poly.pdbx_strand_id
1 'polypeptide(L)'
;DALPADALARYVAHFAADSTCGLDLGDFLRTLPSEAADSATGRASWQPGAPPLLVAGAECDAIVDAAATEETARFCGVEPRVLRGLPHDIMLATGWESAADEVVEWCRTL
;
A
#
# COMPACT_ATOMS: atom_id res chain seq x y z
N ASP A 1 -21.42 -5.52 -11.21
CA ASP A 1 -21.89 -6.89 -10.96
C ASP A 1 -21.89 -7.19 -9.47
N ALA A 2 -22.95 -7.80 -8.95
CA ALA A 2 -23.05 -8.17 -7.53
C ALA A 2 -22.43 -9.55 -7.31
N LEU A 3 -21.70 -9.71 -6.20
CA LEU A 3 -21.12 -11.00 -5.81
C LEU A 3 -22.21 -12.05 -5.54
N PRO A 4 -22.01 -13.32 -5.93
CA PRO A 4 -22.89 -14.42 -5.55
C PRO A 4 -23.09 -14.52 -4.03
N ALA A 5 -24.27 -14.94 -3.59
CA ALA A 5 -24.63 -14.94 -2.17
C ALA A 5 -23.72 -15.83 -1.29
N ASP A 6 -23.27 -16.95 -1.82
CA ASP A 6 -22.34 -17.86 -1.15
C ASP A 6 -20.93 -17.27 -1.04
N ALA A 7 -20.47 -16.57 -2.08
CA ALA A 7 -19.21 -15.84 -2.08
C ALA A 7 -19.25 -14.68 -1.08
N LEU A 8 -20.36 -13.94 -1.03
CA LEU A 8 -20.57 -12.87 -0.06
C LEU A 8 -20.55 -13.41 1.38
N ALA A 9 -21.26 -14.51 1.66
CA ALA A 9 -21.28 -15.11 2.99
C ALA A 9 -19.88 -15.56 3.44
N ARG A 10 -19.08 -16.15 2.54
CA ARG A 10 -17.69 -16.51 2.80
C ARG A 10 -16.82 -15.28 3.07
N TYR A 11 -16.98 -14.22 2.28
CA TYR A 11 -16.21 -12.98 2.45
C TYR A 11 -16.51 -12.30 3.80
N VAL A 12 -17.79 -12.21 4.18
CA VAL A 12 -18.22 -11.64 5.46
C VAL A 12 -17.69 -12.47 6.64
N ALA A 13 -17.65 -13.80 6.53
CA ALA A 13 -17.10 -14.66 7.57
C ALA A 13 -15.59 -14.41 7.80
N HIS A 14 -14.80 -14.24 6.73
CA HIS A 14 -13.39 -13.86 6.86
C HIS A 14 -13.24 -12.47 7.45
N PHE A 15 -14.01 -11.49 6.96
CA PHE A 15 -13.96 -10.13 7.49
C PHE A 15 -14.29 -10.06 8.99
N ALA A 16 -15.28 -10.84 9.45
CA ALA A 16 -15.62 -10.93 10.87
C ALA A 16 -14.47 -11.53 11.69
N ALA A 17 -13.79 -12.56 11.18
CA ALA A 17 -12.62 -13.15 11.83
C ALA A 17 -11.44 -12.16 11.86
N ASP A 18 -11.16 -11.45 10.77
CA ASP A 18 -10.05 -10.50 10.69
C ASP A 18 -10.31 -9.24 11.54
N SER A 19 -11.58 -8.84 11.70
CA SER A 19 -11.97 -7.69 12.51
C SER A 19 -11.66 -7.82 14.00
N THR A 20 -11.37 -9.04 14.49
CA THR A 20 -10.96 -9.25 15.88
C THR A 20 -9.47 -8.96 16.10
N CYS A 21 -8.67 -8.88 15.02
CA CYS A 21 -7.27 -8.48 15.03
C CYS A 21 -7.15 -7.00 14.63
N GLY A 22 -7.51 -6.12 15.56
CA GLY A 22 -7.35 -4.68 15.38
C GLY A 22 -5.94 -4.17 15.71
N LEU A 23 -5.65 -2.95 15.25
CA LEU A 23 -4.49 -2.20 15.73
C LEU A 23 -4.74 -1.76 17.18
N ASP A 24 -3.87 -2.13 18.12
CA ASP A 24 -3.89 -1.55 19.45
C ASP A 24 -3.41 -0.10 19.37
N LEU A 25 -4.37 0.83 19.34
CA LEU A 25 -4.07 2.26 19.25
C LEU A 25 -3.30 2.77 20.48
N GLY A 26 -3.53 2.17 21.66
CA GLY A 26 -2.86 2.57 22.89
C GLY A 26 -1.38 2.18 22.92
N ASP A 27 -1.03 1.06 22.28
CA ASP A 27 0.36 0.63 22.07
C ASP A 27 1.02 1.37 20.89
N PHE A 28 0.31 1.48 19.77
CA PHE A 28 0.79 2.17 18.57
C PHE A 28 1.15 3.63 18.83
N LEU A 29 0.33 4.35 19.60
CA LEU A 29 0.61 5.75 19.97
C LEU A 29 1.87 5.92 20.85
N ARG A 30 2.35 4.85 21.51
CA ARG A 30 3.59 4.89 22.31
C ARG A 30 4.85 4.59 21.49
N THR A 31 4.67 4.09 20.28
CA THR A 31 5.74 3.61 19.41
C THR A 31 5.55 4.11 17.99
N LEU A 32 5.22 5.40 17.86
CA LEU A 32 4.98 5.99 16.55
C LEU A 32 6.27 5.95 15.73
N PRO A 33 6.26 5.38 14.51
CA PRO A 33 7.44 5.35 13.64
C PRO A 33 8.02 6.74 13.36
N SER A 34 7.18 7.78 13.41
CA SER A 34 7.59 9.18 13.26
C SER A 34 8.47 9.68 14.41
N GLU A 35 8.33 9.15 15.63
CA GLU A 35 9.21 9.53 16.76
C GLU A 35 10.63 8.97 16.59
N ALA A 36 10.79 7.90 15.83
CA ALA A 36 12.08 7.30 15.51
C ALA A 36 12.72 7.88 14.23
N ALA A 37 12.07 8.84 13.56
CA ALA A 37 12.63 9.50 12.40
C ALA A 37 13.72 10.50 12.82
N ASP A 38 14.75 10.63 11.99
CA ASP A 38 15.78 11.64 12.16
C ASP A 38 15.16 13.04 12.11
N SER A 39 15.33 13.82 13.18
CA SER A 39 14.63 15.10 13.34
C SER A 39 15.14 16.20 12.42
N ALA A 40 16.33 16.06 11.83
CA ALA A 40 16.90 17.03 10.90
C ALA A 40 16.49 16.76 9.45
N THR A 41 16.29 15.50 9.10
CA THR A 41 16.08 15.05 7.71
C THR A 41 14.72 14.41 7.45
N GLY A 42 13.97 14.07 8.51
CA GLY A 42 12.71 13.34 8.43
C GLY A 42 12.88 11.88 8.00
N ARG A 43 14.11 11.36 7.92
CA ARG A 43 14.42 10.02 7.41
C ARG A 43 14.11 8.97 8.47
N ALA A 44 13.44 7.90 8.06
CA ALA A 44 13.24 6.75 8.93
C ALA A 44 14.55 5.96 9.11
N SER A 45 14.77 5.40 10.29
CA SER A 45 16.00 4.67 10.64
C SER A 45 16.28 3.45 9.76
N TRP A 46 15.25 2.85 9.17
CA TRP A 46 15.37 1.71 8.26
C TRP A 46 15.80 2.09 6.84
N GLN A 47 15.66 3.36 6.46
CA GLN A 47 15.79 3.79 5.06
C GLN A 47 17.21 3.60 4.47
N PRO A 48 18.32 3.81 5.21
CA PRO A 48 19.67 3.58 4.67
C PRO A 48 19.99 2.12 4.31
N GLY A 49 19.23 1.15 4.85
CA GLY A 49 19.43 -0.29 4.64
C GLY A 49 18.23 -0.98 3.98
N ALA A 50 17.32 -0.21 3.37
CA ALA A 50 16.16 -0.76 2.71
C ALA A 50 16.57 -1.67 1.54
N PRO A 51 15.87 -2.80 1.30
CA PRO A 51 16.03 -3.57 0.07
C PRO A 51 15.59 -2.73 -1.15
N PRO A 52 15.81 -3.19 -2.40
CA PRO A 52 15.22 -2.55 -3.56
C PRO A 52 13.72 -2.31 -3.38
N LEU A 53 13.25 -1.10 -3.68
CA LEU A 53 11.86 -0.68 -3.48
C LEU A 53 11.18 -0.37 -4.82
N LEU A 54 9.90 -0.72 -4.89
CA LEU A 54 8.95 -0.23 -5.88
C LEU A 54 7.89 0.59 -5.13
N VAL A 55 7.64 1.81 -5.60
CA VAL A 55 6.53 2.64 -5.10
C VAL A 55 5.51 2.77 -6.22
N ALA A 56 4.37 2.11 -6.05
CA ALA A 56 3.26 2.13 -6.98
C ALA A 56 1.97 2.57 -6.27
N GLY A 57 1.18 3.41 -6.94
CA GLY A 57 -0.13 3.88 -6.49
C GLY A 57 -1.14 3.88 -7.62
N ALA A 58 -2.39 4.24 -7.35
CA ALA A 58 -3.49 4.15 -8.31
C ALA A 58 -4.04 5.54 -8.67
N GLU A 59 -4.36 5.78 -9.95
CA GLU A 59 -4.90 7.06 -10.44
C GLU A 59 -6.27 7.40 -9.84
N CYS A 60 -7.10 6.40 -9.56
CA CYS A 60 -8.44 6.56 -8.99
C CYS A 60 -8.49 6.23 -7.49
N ASP A 61 -7.34 6.24 -6.81
CA ASP A 61 -7.27 6.08 -5.37
C ASP A 61 -7.75 7.36 -4.65
N ALA A 62 -8.84 7.22 -3.88
CA ALA A 62 -9.44 8.31 -3.11
C ALA A 62 -8.91 8.42 -1.67
N ILE A 63 -8.04 7.50 -1.25
CA ILE A 63 -7.46 7.42 0.09
C ILE A 63 -5.99 7.86 0.06
N VAL A 64 -5.21 7.30 -0.87
CA VAL A 64 -3.80 7.62 -1.09
C VAL A 64 -3.65 8.17 -2.51
N ASP A 65 -3.67 9.48 -2.64
CA ASP A 65 -3.62 10.12 -3.95
C ASP A 65 -2.25 9.99 -4.64
N ALA A 66 -2.19 10.44 -5.89
CA ALA A 66 -0.96 10.43 -6.68
C ALA A 66 0.16 11.25 -6.01
N ALA A 67 -0.17 12.34 -5.32
CA ALA A 67 0.82 13.18 -4.65
C ALA A 67 1.49 12.42 -3.49
N ALA A 68 0.72 11.71 -2.67
CA ALA A 68 1.24 10.85 -1.61
C ALA A 68 2.16 9.74 -2.16
N THR A 69 1.81 9.17 -3.31
CA THR A 69 2.64 8.18 -4.02
C THR A 69 3.97 8.79 -4.48
N GLU A 70 3.93 9.97 -5.10
CA GLU A 70 5.11 10.71 -5.57
C GLU A 70 6.03 11.14 -4.42
N GLU A 71 5.45 11.60 -3.31
CA GLU A 71 6.17 11.96 -2.09
C GLU A 71 6.87 10.75 -1.49
N THR A 72 6.19 9.61 -1.44
CA THR A 72 6.76 8.34 -0.97
C THR A 72 7.91 7.88 -1.87
N ALA A 73 7.74 7.97 -3.19
CA ALA A 73 8.79 7.61 -4.15
C ALA A 73 10.02 8.50 -3.98
N ARG A 74 9.82 9.81 -3.82
CA ARG A 74 10.90 10.78 -3.54
C ARG A 74 11.60 10.49 -2.22
N PHE A 75 10.85 10.13 -1.17
CA PHE A 75 11.42 9.72 0.11
C PHE A 75 12.30 8.47 -0.05
N CYS A 76 11.81 7.47 -0.78
CA CYS A 76 12.52 6.23 -1.07
C CYS A 76 13.67 6.38 -2.09
N GLY A 77 13.72 7.48 -2.84
CA GLY A 77 14.72 7.71 -3.89
C GLY A 77 14.49 6.88 -5.15
N VAL A 78 13.23 6.55 -5.46
CA VAL A 78 12.81 5.78 -6.65
C VAL A 78 11.80 6.56 -7.48
N GLU A 79 11.58 6.14 -8.72
CA GLU A 79 10.56 6.72 -9.59
C GLU A 79 9.16 6.21 -9.22
N PRO A 80 8.14 7.09 -9.10
CA PRO A 80 6.78 6.68 -8.80
C PRO A 80 6.12 5.97 -10.00
N ARG A 81 5.28 4.97 -9.72
CA ARG A 81 4.40 4.32 -10.71
C ARG A 81 2.94 4.58 -10.37
N VAL A 82 2.29 5.51 -11.06
CA VAL A 82 0.85 5.75 -10.91
C VAL A 82 0.09 4.96 -11.97
N LEU A 83 -0.65 3.95 -11.52
CA LEU A 83 -1.38 3.00 -12.37
C LEU A 83 -2.73 3.57 -12.79
N ARG A 84 -2.93 3.70 -14.09
CA ARG A 84 -4.11 4.38 -14.66
C ARG A 84 -5.39 3.57 -14.47
N GLY A 85 -6.48 4.28 -14.16
CA GLY A 85 -7.83 3.71 -14.05
C GLY A 85 -8.05 2.72 -12.90
N LEU A 86 -7.06 2.49 -12.02
CA LEU A 86 -7.19 1.57 -10.89
C LEU A 86 -7.61 2.32 -9.60
N PRO A 87 -8.45 1.71 -8.75
CA PRO A 87 -8.86 2.27 -7.46
C PRO A 87 -7.88 1.89 -6.34
N HIS A 88 -8.17 2.33 -5.10
CA HIS A 88 -7.37 2.03 -3.90
C HIS A 88 -7.12 0.52 -3.70
N ASP A 89 -8.18 -0.28 -3.67
CA ASP A 89 -8.09 -1.73 -3.49
C ASP A 89 -7.78 -2.42 -4.82
N ILE A 90 -6.62 -2.12 -5.41
CA ILE A 90 -6.19 -2.56 -6.74
C ILE A 90 -6.44 -4.06 -6.95
N MET A 91 -6.06 -4.88 -5.97
CA MET A 91 -6.15 -6.35 -6.05
C MET A 91 -7.58 -6.89 -6.08
N LEU A 92 -8.57 -6.06 -5.74
CA LEU A 92 -10.00 -6.38 -5.78
C LEU A 92 -10.70 -5.77 -6.99
N ALA A 93 -9.99 -4.96 -7.78
CA ALA A 93 -10.53 -4.24 -8.92
C ALA A 93 -10.45 -5.07 -10.21
N THR A 94 -11.34 -4.79 -11.15
CA THR A 94 -11.16 -5.24 -12.54
C THR A 94 -9.92 -4.58 -13.14
N GLY A 95 -9.06 -5.34 -13.84
CA GLY A 95 -7.83 -4.81 -14.43
C GLY A 95 -6.63 -4.81 -13.48
N TRP A 96 -6.76 -5.43 -12.30
CA TRP A 96 -5.67 -5.64 -11.33
C TRP A 96 -4.44 -6.32 -11.96
N GLU A 97 -4.62 -7.07 -13.04
CA GLU A 97 -3.56 -7.74 -13.78
C GLU A 97 -2.49 -6.75 -14.25
N SER A 98 -2.88 -5.53 -14.64
CA SER A 98 -1.92 -4.48 -15.02
C SER A 98 -1.00 -4.06 -13.87
N ALA A 99 -1.49 -4.06 -12.63
CA ALA A 99 -0.64 -3.81 -11.46
C ALA A 99 0.28 -5.00 -11.16
N ALA A 100 -0.22 -6.22 -11.36
CA ALA A 100 0.59 -7.42 -11.21
C ALA A 100 1.72 -7.47 -12.24
N ASP A 101 1.44 -7.10 -13.49
CA ASP A 101 2.44 -7.01 -14.57
C ASP A 101 3.55 -6.01 -14.22
N GLU A 102 3.21 -4.83 -13.68
CA GLU A 102 4.20 -3.84 -13.24
C GLU A 102 5.12 -4.37 -12.14
N VAL A 103 4.59 -5.13 -11.17
CA VAL A 103 5.40 -5.78 -10.14
C VAL A 103 6.30 -6.86 -10.75
N VAL A 104 5.77 -7.67 -11.67
CA VAL A 104 6.54 -8.72 -12.34
C VAL A 104 7.68 -8.14 -13.17
N GLU A 105 7.42 -7.09 -13.96
CA GLU A 105 8.45 -6.43 -14.75
C GLU A 105 9.49 -5.77 -13.85
N TRP A 106 9.10 -5.12 -12.75
CA TRP A 106 10.05 -4.59 -11.77
C TRP A 106 10.93 -5.70 -11.19
N CYS A 107 10.37 -6.83 -10.77
CA CYS A 107 11.13 -7.96 -10.26
C CYS A 107 12.16 -8.50 -11.26
N ARG A 108 11.92 -8.39 -12.56
CA ARG A 108 12.88 -8.78 -13.62
C ARG A 108 14.04 -7.80 -13.78
N THR A 109 13.93 -6.60 -13.21
CA THR A 109 15.00 -5.59 -13.20
C THR A 109 15.96 -5.68 -12.01
N LEU A 110 15.61 -6.51 -11.01
CA LEU A 110 16.43 -6.79 -9.83
C LEU A 110 17.54 -7.80 -10.14
#